data_AF-Q5BWT3-F1
#
_entry.id   AF-Q5BWT3-F1
#
_cell.length_a   1.000
_cell.length_b   1.000
_cell.length_c   1.000
_cell.angle_alpha   90.00
_cell.angle_beta   90.00
_cell.angle_gamma   90.00
#
_symmetry.space_group_name_H-M   'P 1'
#
loop_
_entity.id
_entity.type
_entity.pdbx_description
1 polymer ?
#
loop_
_entity_poly.entity_id
_entity_poly.type
_entity_poly.pdbx_seq_one_letter_code
_entity_poly.pdbx_strand_id
1 'polypeptide(L)'
;LVIGAGLSRTGTISMKRALEILLVMRKHEDIGKWLQLIDEVNKTSRNEVIIHDILSEILTGYASVTDIPTCGFYRELMNVYPNAKVILTIRDKTDWLSSLRHTVMPKCCDPQKQIMEEAMNVIGYSVEIDKMIIGSMEYAFQKKDINFDDDELLLECFDEYNKT
;
A
#
# COMPACT_ATOMS: atom_id res chain seq x y z
N LEU A 1 6.19 8.80 14.75
CA LEU A 1 5.73 7.93 13.66
C LEU A 1 6.92 7.14 13.11
N VAL A 2 6.75 5.86 12.81
CA VAL A 2 7.67 5.07 11.97
C VAL A 2 6.98 4.77 10.64
N ILE A 3 7.63 5.07 9.52
CA ILE A 3 7.08 4.90 8.17
C ILE A 3 7.71 3.65 7.54
N GLY A 4 6.90 2.63 7.30
CA GLY A 4 7.27 1.46 6.52
C GLY A 4 7.03 1.71 5.04
N ALA A 5 8.11 1.94 4.29
CA ALA A 5 8.09 2.10 2.84
C ALA A 5 8.17 0.75 2.10
N GLY A 6 8.20 -0.39 2.80
CA GLY A 6 8.18 -1.69 2.13
C GLY A 6 6.83 -1.98 1.46
N LEU A 7 6.87 -2.42 0.21
CA LEU A 7 5.70 -2.93 -0.51
C LEU A 7 5.08 -4.13 0.22
N SER A 8 3.80 -4.40 -0.06
CA SER A 8 3.16 -5.64 0.35
C SER A 8 4.05 -6.84 0.04
N ARG A 9 4.03 -7.84 0.95
CA ARG A 9 4.75 -9.12 0.79
C ARG A 9 6.27 -9.05 0.91
N THR A 10 6.78 -7.96 1.49
CA THR A 10 8.19 -7.81 1.89
C THR A 10 8.43 -8.02 3.39
N GLY A 11 7.44 -8.54 4.13
CA GLY A 11 7.52 -8.74 5.58
C GLY A 11 6.76 -7.71 6.43
N THR A 12 5.88 -6.92 5.81
CA THR A 12 5.09 -5.84 6.43
C THR A 12 4.33 -6.27 7.69
N ILE A 13 3.73 -7.47 7.71
CA ILE A 13 2.99 -7.98 8.89
C ILE A 13 3.93 -8.25 10.06
N SER A 14 5.08 -8.88 9.83
CA SER A 14 6.07 -9.14 10.88
C SER A 14 6.62 -7.81 11.43
N MET A 15 6.89 -6.85 10.55
CA MET A 15 7.32 -5.50 10.92
C MET A 15 6.26 -4.77 11.74
N LYS A 16 5.00 -4.79 11.32
CA LYS A 16 3.87 -4.23 12.07
C LYS A 16 3.79 -4.80 13.48
N ARG A 17 3.86 -6.12 13.62
CA ARG A 17 3.83 -6.79 14.94
C ARG A 17 4.99 -6.36 15.82
N ALA A 18 6.21 -6.28 15.26
CA ALA A 18 7.37 -5.80 16.00
C ALA A 18 7.19 -4.35 16.50
N LEU A 19 6.61 -3.48 15.66
CA LEU A 19 6.34 -2.09 16.02
C LEU A 19 5.21 -1.95 17.05
N GLU A 20 4.17 -2.77 16.96
CA GLU A 20 3.07 -2.82 17.96
C GLU A 20 3.56 -3.29 19.34
N ILE A 21 4.60 -4.13 19.41
CA ILE A 21 5.24 -4.51 20.67
C ILE A 21 6.01 -3.32 21.27
N LEU A 22 6.67 -2.53 20.42
CA LEU A 22 7.52 -1.42 20.86
C LEU A 22 6.74 -0.12 21.12
N LEU A 23 5.57 0.05 20.50
CA LEU A 23 4.83 1.31 20.45
C LEU A 23 3.35 1.09 20.82
N VAL A 24 2.79 1.98 21.63
CA VAL A 24 1.33 1.99 21.90
C VAL A 24 0.59 2.61 20.71
N MET A 25 -0.40 1.90 20.16
CA MET A 25 -1.12 2.32 18.95
C MET A 25 -2.64 2.32 19.12
N ARG A 26 -3.31 3.29 18.48
CA ARG A 26 -4.74 3.24 18.17
C ARG A 26 -4.90 3.11 16.65
N LYS A 27 -5.91 2.37 16.20
CA LYS A 27 -6.17 2.10 14.78
C LYS A 27 -7.49 2.70 14.35
N HIS A 28 -7.47 3.37 13.21
CA HIS A 28 -8.63 3.87 12.48
C HIS A 28 -8.43 3.52 11.01
N GLU A 29 -9.30 2.65 10.48
CA GLU A 29 -9.31 2.30 9.06
C GLU A 29 -10.43 3.10 8.39
N ASP A 30 -10.09 3.87 7.37
CA ASP A 30 -11.02 4.77 6.66
C ASP A 30 -10.76 4.65 5.15
N ILE A 31 -11.37 3.62 4.53
CA ILE A 31 -11.24 3.31 3.10
C ILE A 31 -11.69 4.51 2.25
N GLY A 32 -12.74 5.23 2.67
CA GLY A 32 -13.27 6.38 1.95
C GLY A 32 -12.23 7.50 1.81
N LYS A 33 -11.49 7.80 2.87
CA LYS A 33 -10.41 8.79 2.82
C LYS A 33 -9.20 8.33 2.02
N TRP A 34 -8.87 7.05 2.05
CA TRP A 34 -7.81 6.51 1.18
C TRP A 34 -8.16 6.65 -0.30
N LEU A 35 -9.41 6.38 -0.68
CA LEU A 35 -9.88 6.63 -2.05
C LEU A 35 -9.83 8.11 -2.42
N GLN A 36 -10.29 9.00 -1.52
CA GLN A 36 -10.20 10.44 -1.73
C GLN A 36 -8.74 10.91 -1.92
N LEU A 37 -7.81 10.36 -1.16
CA LEU A 37 -6.39 10.66 -1.27
C LEU A 37 -5.83 10.18 -2.62
N ILE A 38 -6.15 8.96 -3.04
CA ILE A 38 -5.76 8.40 -4.34
C ILE A 38 -6.30 9.27 -5.48
N ASP A 39 -7.56 9.71 -5.40
CA ASP A 39 -8.16 10.61 -6.38
C ASP A 39 -7.43 11.96 -6.42
N GLU A 40 -7.06 12.52 -5.27
CA GLU A 40 -6.35 13.80 -5.18
C GLU A 40 -4.94 13.72 -5.80
N VAL A 41 -4.15 12.69 -5.48
CA VAL A 41 -2.80 12.55 -6.03
C VAL A 41 -2.79 12.26 -7.53
N ASN A 42 -3.89 11.74 -8.07
CA ASN A 42 -4.04 11.45 -9.49
C ASN A 42 -4.46 12.66 -10.34
N LYS A 43 -4.86 13.79 -9.73
CA LYS A 43 -5.21 15.03 -10.43
C LYS A 43 -3.98 15.66 -11.09
N THR A 44 -4.17 16.24 -12.27
CA THR A 44 -3.13 17.05 -12.96
C THR A 44 -2.67 18.22 -12.08
N SER A 45 -3.58 18.81 -11.31
CA SER A 45 -3.32 19.88 -10.35
C SER A 45 -3.54 19.38 -8.92
N ARG A 46 -2.75 18.38 -8.48
CA ARG A 46 -2.82 17.84 -7.12
C ARG A 46 -2.54 18.93 -6.08
N ASN A 47 -3.25 18.89 -4.96
CA ASN A 47 -3.09 19.85 -3.87
C ASN A 47 -2.37 19.22 -2.66
N GLU A 48 -1.12 19.61 -2.44
CA GLU A 48 -0.30 19.11 -1.33
C GLU A 48 -0.92 19.38 0.05
N VAL A 49 -1.66 20.49 0.21
CA VAL A 49 -2.33 20.80 1.49
C VAL A 49 -3.42 19.77 1.76
N ILE A 50 -4.25 19.45 0.76
CA ILE A 50 -5.30 18.44 0.88
C ILE A 50 -4.70 17.06 1.15
N ILE A 51 -3.63 16.71 0.42
CA ILE A 51 -2.91 15.44 0.61
C ILE A 51 -2.39 15.30 2.05
N HIS A 52 -1.71 16.34 2.56
CA HIS A 52 -1.17 16.35 3.91
C HIS A 52 -2.25 16.33 4.99
N ASP A 53 -3.36 17.04 4.77
CA ASP A 53 -4.50 17.07 5.69
C ASP A 53 -5.16 15.69 5.80
N ILE A 54 -5.43 15.04 4.65
CA ILE A 54 -6.02 13.69 4.62
C ILE A 54 -5.07 12.68 5.28
N LEU A 55 -3.77 12.70 4.96
CA LEU A 55 -2.78 11.81 5.57
C LEU A 55 -2.71 12.00 7.09
N SER A 56 -2.73 13.25 7.57
CA SER A 56 -2.71 13.56 9.00
C SER A 56 -3.96 13.05 9.71
N GLU A 57 -5.11 13.18 9.07
CA GLU A 57 -6.39 12.71 9.61
C GLU A 57 -6.44 11.19 9.71
N ILE A 58 -6.13 10.47 8.61
CA ILE A 58 -6.14 9.00 8.58
C ILE A 58 -5.18 8.42 9.63
N LEU A 59 -4.01 9.05 9.83
CA LEU A 59 -2.98 8.54 10.72
C LEU A 59 -3.08 9.06 12.16
N THR A 60 -4.18 9.72 12.51
CA THR A 60 -4.41 10.15 13.89
C THR A 60 -4.42 8.95 14.84
N GLY A 61 -3.50 8.97 15.83
CA GLY A 61 -3.36 7.91 16.82
C GLY A 61 -2.46 6.73 16.42
N TYR A 62 -1.89 6.75 15.20
CA TYR A 62 -0.91 5.76 14.75
C TYR A 62 0.50 6.13 15.19
N ALA A 63 1.24 5.15 15.72
CA ALA A 63 2.66 5.29 16.02
C ALA A 63 3.57 4.78 14.89
N SER A 64 3.04 3.93 14.01
CA SER A 64 3.70 3.45 12.81
C SER A 64 2.72 3.07 11.70
N VAL A 65 3.19 3.11 10.47
CA VAL A 65 2.47 2.65 9.27
C VAL A 65 3.34 1.72 8.45
N THR A 66 2.73 0.75 7.78
CA THR A 66 3.40 -0.24 6.94
C THR A 66 2.40 -0.71 5.89
N ASP A 67 2.89 -1.27 4.79
CA ASP A 67 2.05 -1.89 3.76
C ASP A 67 1.22 -0.88 2.96
N ILE A 68 0.53 -1.38 1.95
CA ILE A 68 -0.46 -0.65 1.17
C ILE A 68 -1.66 -0.30 2.08
N PRO A 69 -2.23 0.90 1.95
CA PRO A 69 -1.91 1.96 0.99
C PRO A 69 -0.70 2.81 1.36
N THR A 70 -0.31 2.84 2.64
CA THR A 70 0.64 3.83 3.20
C THR A 70 2.04 3.83 2.58
N CYS A 71 2.56 2.68 2.14
CA CYS A 71 3.91 2.58 1.57
C CYS A 71 4.07 3.41 0.29
N GLY A 72 3.00 3.63 -0.49
CA GLY A 72 3.05 4.47 -1.69
C GLY A 72 3.24 5.96 -1.39
N PHE A 73 2.83 6.40 -0.19
CA PHE A 73 2.82 7.81 0.23
C PHE A 73 4.00 8.15 1.15
N TYR A 74 5.08 7.36 1.16
CA TYR A 74 6.17 7.56 2.12
C TYR A 74 6.83 8.95 1.98
N ARG A 75 6.85 9.54 0.78
CA ARG A 75 7.44 10.86 0.52
C ARG A 75 6.58 11.97 1.13
N GLU A 76 5.28 11.92 0.89
CA GLU A 76 4.29 12.82 1.48
C GLU A 76 4.30 12.68 3.00
N LEU A 77 4.40 11.44 3.52
CA LEU A 77 4.50 11.18 4.95
C LEU A 77 5.78 11.71 5.58
N MET A 78 6.91 11.71 4.86
CA MET A 78 8.15 12.36 5.31
C MET A 78 7.98 13.88 5.42
N ASN A 79 7.17 14.50 4.57
CA ASN A 79 6.86 15.94 4.66
C ASN A 79 5.92 16.25 5.83
N VAL A 80 4.87 15.44 6.01
CA VAL A 80 3.91 15.60 7.11
C VAL A 80 4.57 15.33 8.47
N TYR A 81 5.44 14.32 8.53
CA TYR A 81 6.10 13.87 9.75
C TYR A 81 7.63 13.91 9.60
N PRO A 82 8.26 15.10 9.57
CA PRO A 82 9.69 15.25 9.28
C PRO A 82 10.62 14.58 10.29
N ASN A 83 10.12 14.31 11.50
CA ASN A 83 10.87 13.62 12.55
C ASN A 83 10.67 12.09 12.53
N ALA A 84 9.82 11.57 11.63
CA ALA A 84 9.58 10.14 11.50
C ALA A 84 10.82 9.43 10.96
N LYS A 85 11.02 8.18 11.38
CA LYS A 85 12.02 7.29 10.79
C LYS A 85 11.37 6.47 9.69
N VAL A 86 12.08 6.30 8.58
CA VAL A 86 11.63 5.50 7.43
C VAL A 86 12.39 4.18 7.42
N ILE A 87 11.67 3.08 7.21
CA ILE A 87 12.22 1.73 7.09
C ILE A 87 11.73 1.13 5.77
N LEU A 88 12.66 0.67 4.95
CA LEU A 88 12.39 -0.05 3.72
C LEU A 88 12.68 -1.54 3.93
N THR A 89 11.67 -2.38 3.83
CA THR A 89 11.84 -3.85 3.82
C THR A 89 11.93 -4.34 2.40
N ILE A 90 12.97 -5.14 2.11
CA ILE A 90 13.24 -5.70 0.79
C ILE A 90 13.20 -7.23 0.83
N ARG A 91 12.99 -7.84 -0.33
CA ARG A 91 12.97 -9.28 -0.56
C ARG A 91 13.53 -9.56 -1.96
N ASP A 92 13.99 -10.79 -2.22
CA ASP A 92 14.20 -11.24 -3.59
C ASP A 92 12.92 -11.00 -4.43
N LYS A 93 13.09 -10.42 -5.62
CA LYS A 93 11.96 -9.98 -6.43
C LYS A 93 11.09 -11.13 -6.95
N THR A 94 11.69 -12.29 -7.23
CA THR A 94 10.96 -13.46 -7.72
C THR A 94 10.15 -14.11 -6.59
N ASP A 95 10.73 -14.19 -5.39
CA ASP A 95 10.01 -14.60 -4.19
C ASP A 95 8.89 -13.62 -3.81
N TRP A 96 9.14 -12.31 -3.97
CA TRP A 96 8.12 -11.28 -3.77
C TRP A 96 6.94 -11.47 -4.71
N LEU A 97 7.19 -11.60 -6.02
CA LEU A 97 6.13 -11.77 -7.02
C LEU A 97 5.33 -13.05 -6.76
N SER A 98 6.00 -14.17 -6.50
CA SER A 98 5.32 -15.43 -6.14
C SER A 98 4.39 -15.22 -4.94
N SER A 99 4.88 -14.58 -3.88
CA SER A 99 4.07 -14.28 -2.69
C SER A 99 2.94 -13.29 -2.95
N LEU A 100 3.11 -12.34 -3.88
CA LEU A 100 2.09 -11.38 -4.30
C LEU A 100 0.94 -12.08 -5.02
N ARG A 101 1.26 -12.98 -5.97
CA ARG A 101 0.26 -13.79 -6.70
C ARG A 101 -0.58 -14.65 -5.78
N HIS A 102 0.05 -15.26 -4.79
CA HIS A 102 -0.65 -16.15 -3.86
C HIS A 102 -1.56 -15.44 -2.85
N THR A 103 -1.53 -14.10 -2.72
CA THR A 103 -2.25 -13.45 -1.61
C THR A 103 -2.90 -12.12 -1.94
N VAL A 104 -2.25 -11.25 -2.72
CA VAL A 104 -2.73 -9.87 -2.94
C VAL A 104 -3.29 -9.70 -4.33
N MET A 105 -2.57 -10.22 -5.34
CA MET A 105 -2.94 -10.04 -6.74
C MET A 105 -2.81 -11.36 -7.51
N PRO A 106 -3.70 -12.35 -7.25
CA PRO A 106 -3.80 -13.53 -8.08
C PRO A 106 -4.05 -13.14 -9.54
N LYS A 107 -3.50 -13.93 -10.47
CA LYS A 107 -3.72 -13.68 -11.89
C LYS A 107 -5.19 -13.83 -12.25
N CYS A 108 -5.67 -13.09 -13.25
CA CYS A 108 -7.05 -13.23 -13.72
C CYS A 108 -7.39 -14.64 -14.20
N CYS A 109 -6.40 -15.39 -14.69
CA CYS A 109 -6.57 -16.78 -15.11
C CYS A 109 -6.40 -17.80 -13.96
N ASP A 110 -6.10 -17.37 -12.74
CA ASP A 110 -5.94 -18.27 -11.60
C ASP A 110 -7.33 -18.76 -11.12
N PRO A 111 -7.62 -20.07 -11.16
CA PRO A 111 -8.91 -20.59 -10.68
C PRO A 111 -9.18 -20.31 -9.20
N GLN A 112 -8.12 -20.10 -8.39
CA GLN A 112 -8.25 -19.76 -6.98
C GLN A 112 -8.68 -18.31 -6.77
N LYS A 113 -8.53 -17.43 -7.77
CA LYS A 113 -8.94 -16.03 -7.68
C LYS A 113 -10.43 -15.91 -7.43
N GLN A 114 -11.25 -16.65 -8.17
CA GLN A 114 -12.70 -16.61 -8.00
C GLN A 114 -13.13 -17.06 -6.59
N ILE A 115 -12.49 -18.10 -6.06
CA ILE A 115 -12.73 -18.58 -4.70
C ILE A 115 -12.33 -17.51 -3.67
N MET A 116 -11.21 -16.82 -3.90
CA MET A 116 -10.76 -15.73 -3.04
C MET A 116 -11.73 -14.55 -3.08
N GLU A 117 -12.16 -14.13 -4.27
CA GLU A 117 -13.13 -13.04 -4.45
C GLU A 117 -14.48 -13.36 -3.79
N GLU A 118 -14.99 -14.59 -3.94
CA GLU A 118 -16.20 -15.05 -3.27
C GLU A 118 -16.04 -15.02 -1.74
N ALA A 119 -14.92 -15.52 -1.21
CA ALA A 119 -14.63 -15.48 0.22
C ALA A 119 -14.49 -14.04 0.76
N MET A 120 -13.84 -13.17 0.00
CA MET A 120 -13.68 -11.75 0.32
C MET A 120 -15.04 -11.03 0.35
N ASN A 121 -15.90 -11.26 -0.64
CA ASN A 121 -17.26 -10.70 -0.66
C ASN A 121 -18.07 -11.10 0.58
N VAL A 122 -17.97 -12.36 1.03
CA VAL A 122 -18.68 -12.86 2.22
C VAL A 122 -18.25 -12.15 3.51
N ILE A 123 -16.98 -11.76 3.63
CA ILE A 123 -16.47 -11.04 4.81
C ILE A 123 -16.65 -9.52 4.73
N GLY A 124 -17.41 -9.03 3.73
CA GLY A 124 -17.68 -7.60 3.54
C GLY A 124 -16.53 -6.84 2.89
N TYR A 125 -15.60 -7.56 2.25
CA TYR A 125 -14.60 -6.93 1.39
C TYR A 125 -15.32 -6.36 0.16
N SER A 126 -15.13 -5.08 -0.09
CA SER A 126 -15.90 -4.35 -1.09
C SER A 126 -15.03 -3.93 -2.28
N VAL A 127 -15.69 -3.60 -3.39
CA VAL A 127 -15.04 -3.10 -4.62
C VAL A 127 -14.17 -1.85 -4.32
N GLU A 128 -14.51 -1.08 -3.29
CA GLU A 128 -13.72 0.05 -2.81
C GLU A 128 -12.32 -0.37 -2.32
N ILE A 129 -12.17 -1.55 -1.72
CA ILE A 129 -10.87 -2.03 -1.27
C ILE A 129 -10.00 -2.41 -2.47
N ASP A 130 -10.56 -3.06 -3.49
CA ASP A 130 -9.83 -3.36 -4.73
C ASP A 130 -9.35 -2.08 -5.41
N LYS A 131 -10.24 -1.07 -5.51
CA LYS A 131 -9.87 0.26 -6.03
C LYS A 131 -8.75 0.90 -5.22
N MET A 132 -8.83 0.81 -3.89
CA MET A 132 -7.80 1.34 -2.99
C MET A 132 -6.46 0.63 -3.22
N ILE A 133 -6.44 -0.71 -3.31
CA ILE A 133 -5.22 -1.48 -3.54
C ILE A 133 -4.61 -1.16 -4.90
N ILE A 134 -5.42 -1.20 -5.97
CA ILE A 134 -4.98 -0.93 -7.33
C ILE A 134 -4.43 0.49 -7.43
N GLY A 135 -5.20 1.49 -7.02
CA GLY A 135 -4.77 2.89 -7.10
C GLY A 135 -3.54 3.20 -6.24
N SER A 136 -3.39 2.51 -5.09
CA SER A 136 -2.19 2.64 -4.26
C SER A 136 -0.96 1.99 -4.88
N MET A 137 -1.11 0.84 -5.55
CA MET A 137 -0.02 0.18 -6.28
C MET A 137 0.45 1.01 -7.46
N GLU A 138 -0.49 1.50 -8.26
CA GLU A 138 -0.21 2.41 -9.39
C GLU A 138 0.53 3.66 -8.92
N TYR A 139 0.06 4.24 -7.82
CA TYR A 139 0.72 5.40 -7.22
C TYR A 139 2.12 5.05 -6.69
N ALA A 140 2.28 3.93 -5.97
CA ALA A 140 3.59 3.48 -5.49
C ALA A 140 4.58 3.29 -6.64
N PHE A 141 4.15 2.65 -7.73
CA PHE A 141 4.95 2.41 -8.93
C PHE A 141 5.06 3.62 -9.86
N GLN A 142 4.39 4.73 -9.56
CA GLN A 142 4.34 5.94 -10.39
C GLN A 142 3.92 5.64 -11.84
N LYS A 143 3.02 4.67 -12.02
CA LYS A 143 2.59 4.16 -13.33
C LYS A 143 1.09 3.88 -13.28
N LYS A 144 0.35 4.46 -14.23
CA LYS A 144 -1.11 4.31 -14.35
C LYS A 144 -1.47 3.18 -15.31
N ASP A 145 -2.66 2.63 -15.15
CA ASP A 145 -3.26 1.61 -16.04
C ASP A 145 -2.36 0.37 -16.18
N ILE A 146 -1.74 -0.03 -15.06
CA ILE A 146 -0.80 -1.17 -15.01
C ILE A 146 -1.57 -2.45 -15.32
N ASN A 147 -1.05 -3.25 -16.27
CA ASN A 147 -1.51 -4.62 -16.42
C ASN A 147 -0.96 -5.49 -15.28
N PHE A 148 -1.73 -5.64 -14.21
CA PHE A 148 -1.32 -6.43 -13.06
C PHE A 148 -1.17 -7.93 -13.35
N ASP A 149 -1.55 -8.46 -14.52
CA ASP A 149 -1.26 -9.86 -14.90
C ASP A 149 0.13 -10.03 -15.54
N ASP A 150 0.80 -8.94 -15.90
CA ASP A 150 2.14 -8.95 -16.49
C ASP A 150 3.21 -9.04 -15.41
N ASP A 151 3.79 -10.24 -15.25
CA ASP A 151 4.80 -10.53 -14.24
C ASP A 151 6.13 -9.80 -14.52
N GLU A 152 6.52 -9.63 -15.78
CA GLU A 152 7.77 -8.94 -16.13
C GLU A 152 7.67 -7.46 -15.77
N LEU A 153 6.53 -6.84 -16.10
CA LEU A 153 6.21 -5.47 -15.72
C LEU A 153 6.23 -5.28 -14.20
N LEU A 154 5.60 -6.19 -13.43
CA LEU A 154 5.59 -6.05 -11.97
C LEU A 154 6.97 -6.21 -11.34
N LEU A 155 7.82 -7.10 -11.89
CA LEU A 155 9.20 -7.24 -11.43
C LEU A 155 10.03 -5.99 -11.73
N GLU A 156 9.83 -5.36 -12.89
CA GLU A 156 10.45 -4.08 -13.23
C GLU A 156 10.00 -2.98 -12.25
N CYS A 157 8.69 -2.83 -12.04
CA CYS A 157 8.14 -1.86 -11.10
C CYS A 157 8.66 -2.06 -9.67
N PHE A 158 8.83 -3.32 -9.22
CA PHE A 158 9.43 -3.62 -7.92
C PHE A 158 10.90 -3.21 -7.84
N ASP A 159 11.69 -3.51 -8.87
CA ASP A 159 13.10 -3.11 -8.92
C ASP A 159 13.25 -1.58 -8.96
N GLU A 160 12.39 -0.87 -9.68
CA GLU A 160 12.38 0.60 -9.74
C GLU A 160 11.99 1.22 -8.40
N TYR A 161 10.91 0.72 -7.78
CA TYR A 161 10.43 1.21 -6.49
C TYR A 161 11.51 1.14 -5.40
N ASN A 162 12.30 0.06 -5.37
CA ASN A 162 13.32 -0.15 -4.35
C ASN A 162 14.65 0.59 -4.63
N LYS A 163 14.80 1.27 -5.78
CA LYS A 163 15.98 2.07 -6.12
C LYS A 163 15.85 3.55 -5.72
N THR A 164 14.62 4.04 -5.53
CA THR A 164 14.31 5.45 -5.20
C THR A 164 14.24 5.70 -3.70
#